data_AF-A0A0B4GAC3-F1
#
_entry.id   AF-A0A0B4GAC3-F1
#
_cell.length_a   1.000
_cell.length_b   1.000
_cell.length_c   1.000
_cell.angle_alpha   90.00
_cell.angle_beta   90.00
_cell.angle_gamma   90.00
#
_symmetry.space_group_name_H-M   'P 1'
#
loop_
_entity.id
_entity.type
_entity.pdbx_description
1 polymer ?
#
loop_
_entity_poly.entity_id
_entity_poly.type
_entity_poly.pdbx_seq_one_letter_code
_entity_poly.pdbx_strand_id
1 'polypeptide(L)'
;MIDKHYTPHRDDIKGVIFTLYEIITLDEHFRELPHEQQNAEALLQMEWLKHPKVKLNSDVEAFRSALDAWVMNRKSKEFKPMDTWVRWPWMPKPPLGPVLNYGPNGEVAGKEMKPVPVLIRKELVQMGEPYWDWERPASYRLGEALKGDAGKEVDMLPVGEEPNGV
;
A
#
# COMPACT_ATOMS: atom_id res chain seq x y z
N MET A 1 10.20 -12.15 15.80
CA MET A 1 9.93 -12.21 14.34
C MET A 1 9.58 -10.83 13.78
N ILE A 2 8.96 -9.94 14.56
CA ILE A 2 8.78 -8.53 14.19
C ILE A 2 10.09 -7.74 14.07
N ASP A 3 11.12 -8.12 14.83
CA ASP A 3 12.47 -7.55 14.83
C ASP A 3 13.17 -7.61 13.46
N LYS A 4 12.84 -8.62 12.65
CA LYS A 4 13.38 -8.78 11.28
C LYS A 4 12.66 -7.93 10.24
N HIS A 5 11.48 -7.39 10.56
CA HIS A 5 10.64 -6.65 9.63
C HIS A 5 10.35 -5.22 10.09
N TYR A 6 10.68 -4.90 11.35
CA TYR A 6 10.64 -3.55 11.88
C TYR A 6 11.86 -2.77 11.35
N THR A 7 11.60 -1.63 10.72
CA THR A 7 12.65 -0.72 10.25
C THR A 7 12.66 0.50 11.17
N PRO A 8 13.62 0.60 12.13
CA PRO A 8 13.65 1.71 13.09
C PRO A 8 13.73 3.09 12.42
N HIS A 9 14.29 3.17 11.21
CA HIS A 9 14.38 4.40 10.43
C HIS A 9 13.03 4.85 9.82
N ARG A 10 11.97 4.03 9.93
CA ARG A 10 10.62 4.29 9.42
C ARG A 10 9.60 4.31 10.56
N ASP A 11 9.78 5.24 11.50
CA ASP A 11 8.80 5.47 12.56
C ASP A 11 7.75 6.54 12.18
N ASP A 12 6.68 6.58 12.97
CA ASP A 12 5.57 7.52 12.78
C ASP A 12 5.96 8.97 13.09
N ILE A 13 6.86 9.18 14.05
CA ILE A 13 7.35 10.52 14.42
C ILE A 13 8.01 11.18 13.22
N LYS A 14 8.98 10.49 12.63
CA LYS A 14 9.69 10.91 11.43
C LYS A 14 8.70 11.16 10.29
N GLY A 15 7.80 10.21 10.03
CA GLY A 15 6.81 10.34 8.97
C GLY A 15 5.94 11.60 9.11
N VAL A 16 5.44 11.89 10.32
CA VAL A 16 4.60 13.07 10.58
C VAL A 16 5.38 14.37 10.41
N ILE A 17 6.63 14.43 10.88
CA ILE A 17 7.48 15.62 10.75
C ILE A 17 7.71 15.97 9.26
N PHE A 18 8.15 14.98 8.46
CA PHE A 18 8.39 15.19 7.03
C PHE A 18 7.09 15.54 6.28
N THR A 19 5.99 14.85 6.58
CA THR A 19 4.70 15.12 5.93
C THR A 19 4.21 16.55 6.20
N LEU A 20 4.31 17.03 7.44
CA LEU A 20 3.86 18.38 7.78
C LEU A 20 4.75 19.45 7.13
N TYR A 21 6.07 19.20 7.10
CA TYR A 21 7.02 20.03 6.35
C TYR A 21 6.61 20.13 4.88
N GLU A 22 6.44 19.00 4.19
CA GLU A 22 6.06 18.93 2.77
C GLU A 22 4.75 19.66 2.48
N ILE A 23 3.73 19.54 3.34
CA ILE A 23 2.45 20.26 3.16
C ILE A 23 2.64 21.78 3.24
N ILE A 24 3.49 22.26 4.17
CA ILE A 24 3.71 23.68 4.42
C ILE A 24 4.63 24.31 3.34
N THR A 25 5.66 23.59 2.92
CA THR A 25 6.72 24.10 2.03
C THR A 25 6.56 23.66 0.57
N LEU A 26 5.70 22.67 0.29
CA LEU A 26 5.64 21.94 -0.99
C LEU A 26 7.00 21.41 -1.47
N ASP A 27 7.96 21.27 -0.55
CA ASP A 27 9.28 20.75 -0.85
C ASP A 27 9.32 19.24 -0.57
N GLU A 28 9.43 18.45 -1.64
CA GLU A 28 9.39 17.00 -1.60
C GLU A 28 10.79 16.35 -1.72
N HIS A 29 11.89 17.12 -1.72
CA HIS A 29 13.23 16.57 -2.01
C HIS A 29 13.66 15.44 -1.06
N PHE A 30 13.18 15.47 0.19
CA PHE A 30 13.48 14.43 1.16
C PHE A 30 12.89 13.06 0.81
N ARG A 31 11.86 13.01 -0.05
CA ARG A 31 11.28 11.74 -0.53
C ARG A 31 12.24 10.95 -1.40
N GLU A 32 13.20 11.62 -2.04
CA GLU A 32 14.20 10.97 -2.90
C GLU A 32 15.34 10.35 -2.08
N LEU A 33 15.47 10.72 -0.80
CA LEU A 33 16.51 10.20 0.07
C LEU A 33 16.08 8.86 0.71
N PRO A 34 17.01 7.90 0.85
CA PRO A 34 16.79 6.72 1.70
C PRO A 34 16.39 7.11 3.12
N HIS A 35 15.50 6.33 3.73
CA HIS A 35 14.97 6.61 5.07
C HIS A 35 16.08 6.70 6.13
N GLU A 36 17.19 6.01 5.96
CA GLU A 36 18.35 6.03 6.85
C GLU A 36 19.08 7.38 6.85
N GLN A 37 18.98 8.14 5.75
CA GLN A 37 19.67 9.42 5.55
C GLN A 37 18.81 10.63 5.92
N GLN A 38 17.50 10.44 6.01
CA GLN A 38 16.56 11.48 6.45
C GLN A 38 16.79 11.81 7.94
N ASN A 39 16.95 13.09 8.29
CA ASN A 39 17.17 13.54 9.66
C ASN A 39 16.02 14.45 10.13
N ALA A 40 15.10 13.90 10.94
CA ALA A 40 13.92 14.62 11.40
C ALA A 40 14.25 15.68 12.47
N GLU A 41 15.21 15.40 13.34
CA GLU A 41 15.67 16.35 14.37
C GLU A 41 16.27 17.61 13.74
N ALA A 42 17.10 17.45 12.70
CA ALA A 42 17.65 18.57 11.95
C ALA A 42 16.52 19.35 11.25
N LEU A 43 15.54 18.65 10.67
CA LEU A 43 14.40 19.28 10.00
C LEU A 43 13.53 20.09 10.99
N LEU A 44 13.35 19.59 12.21
CA LEU A 44 12.64 20.31 13.28
C LEU A 44 13.40 21.57 13.72
N GLN A 45 14.74 21.59 13.69
CA GLN A 45 15.51 22.78 14.06
C GLN A 45 15.57 23.83 12.95
N MET A 46 15.28 23.44 11.71
CA MET A 46 15.27 24.34 10.56
C MET A 46 14.03 25.24 10.55
N GLU A 47 14.18 26.45 10.04
CA GLU A 47 13.07 27.34 9.73
C GLU A 47 12.23 26.79 8.56
N TRP A 48 10.91 26.81 8.69
CA TRP A 48 9.99 26.31 7.66
C TRP A 48 9.38 27.49 6.91
N LEU A 49 9.90 27.76 5.72
CA LEU A 49 9.36 28.80 4.85
C LEU A 49 8.12 28.28 4.13
N LYS A 50 6.96 28.83 4.51
CA LYS A 50 5.68 28.51 3.86
C LYS A 50 5.74 28.85 2.38
N HIS A 51 5.33 27.91 1.53
CA HIS A 51 5.26 28.14 0.11
C HIS A 51 4.10 29.07 -0.27
N PRO A 52 4.28 30.03 -1.22
CA PRO A 52 3.26 31.04 -1.55
C PRO A 52 1.90 30.49 -2.01
N LYS A 53 1.89 29.28 -2.59
CA LYS A 53 0.66 28.61 -3.07
C LYS A 53 -0.09 27.86 -1.96
N VAL A 54 0.49 27.67 -0.79
CA VAL A 54 -0.12 26.92 0.31
C VAL A 54 -1.09 27.82 1.07
N LYS A 55 -2.32 27.33 1.25
CA LYS A 55 -3.35 27.99 2.06
C LYS A 55 -3.49 27.22 3.37
N LEU A 56 -3.12 27.87 4.47
CA LEU A 56 -3.27 27.34 5.82
C LEU A 56 -4.38 28.11 6.53
N ASN A 57 -5.07 27.46 7.46
CA ASN A 57 -6.06 28.08 8.34
C ASN A 57 -5.45 28.69 9.61
N SER A 58 -4.13 28.62 9.77
CA SER A 58 -3.36 29.19 10.88
C SER A 58 -1.93 29.49 10.43
N ASP A 59 -1.15 30.14 11.30
CA ASP A 59 0.27 30.44 11.07
C ASP A 59 1.14 29.19 11.24
N VAL A 60 2.32 29.19 10.61
CA VAL A 60 3.26 28.04 10.63
C VAL A 60 3.67 27.70 12.06
N GLU A 61 3.86 28.71 12.90
CA GLU A 61 4.22 28.61 14.31
C GLU A 61 3.17 27.82 15.12
N ALA A 62 1.89 27.96 14.78
CA ALA A 62 0.82 27.21 15.46
C ALA A 62 0.90 25.72 15.11
N PHE A 63 1.13 25.38 13.84
CA PHE A 63 1.34 23.99 13.41
C PHE A 63 2.60 23.39 14.04
N ARG A 64 3.70 24.17 14.06
CA ARG A 64 4.95 23.74 14.68
C ARG A 64 4.80 23.50 16.18
N SER A 65 4.13 24.39 16.89
CA SER A 65 3.85 24.23 18.33
C SER A 65 3.03 22.96 18.61
N ALA A 66 2.01 22.68 17.78
CA ALA A 66 1.22 21.47 17.89
C ALA A 66 2.04 20.21 17.58
N LEU A 67 2.91 20.28 16.56
CA LEU A 67 3.83 19.20 16.22
C LEU A 67 4.80 18.92 17.36
N ASP A 68 5.45 19.94 17.92
CA ASP A 68 6.41 19.79 19.02
C ASP A 68 5.76 19.12 20.24
N ALA A 69 4.57 19.58 20.64
CA ALA A 69 3.80 18.96 21.71
C ALA A 69 3.46 17.49 21.43
N TRP A 70 3.07 17.19 20.18
CA TRP A 70 2.78 15.81 19.75
C TRP A 70 4.04 14.94 19.76
N VAL A 71 5.18 15.43 19.24
CA VAL A 71 6.46 14.72 19.24
C VAL A 71 6.92 14.44 20.66
N MET A 72 6.85 15.42 21.57
CA MET A 72 7.19 15.24 22.98
C MET A 72 6.33 14.14 23.64
N ASN A 73 5.00 14.19 23.43
CA ASN A 73 4.08 13.18 23.94
C ASN A 73 4.29 11.80 23.30
N ARG A 74 4.78 11.74 22.06
CA ARG A 74 5.05 10.47 21.39
C ARG A 74 6.35 9.85 21.88
N LYS A 75 7.42 10.65 22.01
CA LYS A 75 8.72 10.22 22.56
C LYS A 75 8.64 9.79 24.03
N SER A 76 7.69 10.31 24.81
CA SER A 76 7.50 9.91 26.21
C SER A 76 6.87 8.51 26.39
N LYS A 77 6.31 7.93 25.32
CA LYS A 77 5.69 6.61 25.36
C LYS A 77 6.70 5.57 24.88
N GLU A 78 6.99 4.59 25.73
CA GLU A 78 7.85 3.47 25.35
C GLU A 78 7.11 2.61 24.30
N PHE A 79 7.67 2.51 23.10
CA PHE A 79 7.18 1.59 22.07
C PHE A 79 7.94 0.27 22.16
N LYS A 80 7.22 -0.80 22.45
CA LYS A 80 7.74 -2.17 22.37
C LYS A 80 7.06 -2.85 21.20
N PRO A 81 7.82 -3.22 20.14
CA PRO A 81 7.29 -4.08 19.08
C PRO A 81 6.74 -5.34 19.73
N MET A 82 5.42 -5.51 19.66
CA MET A 82 4.74 -6.67 20.22
C MET A 82 4.13 -7.44 19.06
N ASP A 83 4.40 -8.74 19.00
CA ASP A 83 3.69 -9.65 18.10
C ASP A 83 2.21 -9.64 18.52
N THR A 84 1.40 -8.82 17.85
CA THR A 84 -0.06 -8.82 18.04
C THR A 84 -0.63 -10.13 17.51
N TRP A 85 -1.76 -10.56 18.07
CA TRP A 85 -2.22 -11.95 18.04
C TRP A 85 -2.65 -12.50 16.68
N VAL A 86 -2.63 -11.68 15.63
CA VAL A 86 -2.88 -12.17 14.27
C VAL A 86 -1.57 -12.67 13.68
N ARG A 87 -1.28 -13.95 13.94
CA ARG A 87 -0.27 -14.69 13.19
C ARG A 87 -0.80 -14.92 11.77
N TRP A 88 -0.67 -13.91 10.92
CA TRP A 88 -0.93 -14.08 9.50
C TRP A 88 -0.05 -15.23 9.01
N PRO A 89 -0.61 -16.23 8.30
CA PRO A 89 0.21 -17.23 7.66
C PRO A 89 1.17 -16.51 6.72
N TRP A 90 2.39 -17.01 6.62
CA TRP A 90 3.34 -16.51 5.64
C TRP A 90 2.69 -16.57 4.25
N MET A 91 2.93 -15.52 3.46
CA MET A 91 2.48 -15.50 2.07
C MET A 91 2.97 -16.80 1.39
N PRO A 92 2.05 -17.59 0.80
CA PRO A 92 2.45 -18.79 0.10
C PRO A 92 3.38 -18.42 -1.06
N LYS A 93 4.18 -19.39 -1.52
CA LYS A 93 4.95 -19.21 -2.75
C LYS A 93 3.97 -18.81 -3.87
N PRO A 94 4.28 -17.78 -4.67
CA PRO A 94 3.38 -17.37 -5.73
C PRO A 94 3.07 -18.53 -6.69
N PRO A 95 1.81 -18.66 -7.15
CA PRO A 95 1.46 -19.66 -8.14
C PRO A 95 2.18 -19.38 -9.47
N LEU A 96 2.26 -20.40 -10.32
CA LEU A 96 2.71 -20.22 -11.71
C LEU A 96 1.65 -19.41 -12.46
N GLY A 97 2.08 -18.31 -13.08
CA GLY A 97 1.24 -17.47 -13.92
C GLY A 97 1.93 -17.14 -15.24
N PRO A 98 1.14 -16.83 -16.29
CA PRO A 98 1.67 -16.45 -17.59
C PRO A 98 2.25 -15.03 -17.51
N VAL A 99 3.44 -14.84 -18.08
CA VAL A 99 4.11 -13.54 -18.17
C VAL A 99 4.64 -13.33 -19.58
N LEU A 100 4.52 -12.10 -20.06
CA LEU A 100 5.07 -11.70 -21.36
C LEU A 100 6.59 -11.69 -21.33
N ASN A 101 7.18 -12.26 -22.37
CA ASN A 101 8.59 -12.11 -22.68
C ASN A 101 8.75 -11.04 -23.74
N TYR A 102 9.66 -10.10 -23.48
CA TYR A 102 9.96 -9.01 -24.38
C TYR A 102 11.29 -9.26 -25.10
N GLY A 103 11.31 -9.04 -26.41
CA GLY A 103 12.51 -9.06 -27.23
C GLY A 103 13.36 -7.78 -27.03
N PRO A 104 14.54 -7.71 -27.66
CA PRO A 104 15.48 -6.61 -27.50
C PRO A 104 14.91 -5.21 -27.82
N ASN A 105 13.88 -5.12 -28.67
CA ASN A 105 13.25 -3.85 -29.05
C ASN A 105 11.88 -3.63 -28.37
N GLY A 106 11.55 -4.42 -27.34
CA GLY A 106 10.30 -4.31 -26.59
C GLY A 106 9.09 -4.98 -27.26
N GLU A 107 9.29 -5.68 -28.37
CA GLU A 107 8.26 -6.54 -28.98
C GLU A 107 7.96 -7.75 -28.10
N VAL A 108 6.72 -8.24 -28.14
CA VAL A 108 6.38 -9.50 -27.46
C VAL A 108 7.04 -10.66 -28.20
N ALA A 109 8.03 -11.28 -27.57
CA ALA A 109 8.75 -12.44 -28.08
C ALA A 109 8.04 -13.76 -27.73
N GLY A 110 7.17 -13.76 -26.72
CA GLY A 110 6.40 -14.93 -26.32
C GLY A 110 5.80 -14.81 -24.92
N LYS A 111 5.41 -15.94 -24.35
CA LYS A 111 4.95 -16.05 -22.96
C LYS A 111 5.67 -17.18 -22.24
N GLU A 112 5.87 -17.01 -20.93
CA GLU A 112 6.42 -18.04 -20.05
C GLU A 112 5.57 -18.21 -18.79
N MET A 113 5.61 -19.40 -18.19
CA MET A 113 4.99 -19.66 -16.90
C MET A 113 6.05 -19.52 -15.81
N LYS A 114 5.89 -18.56 -14.90
CA LYS A 114 6.78 -18.39 -13.75
C LYS A 114 6.04 -18.03 -12.47
N PRO A 115 6.65 -18.24 -11.29
CA PRO A 115 6.04 -17.82 -10.03
C PRO A 115 5.85 -16.30 -10.02
N VAL A 116 4.60 -15.83 -10.05
CA VAL A 116 4.28 -14.40 -10.04
C VAL A 116 3.24 -14.04 -8.98
N PRO A 117 3.49 -13.02 -8.14
CA PRO A 117 2.54 -12.61 -7.11
C PRO A 117 1.34 -11.82 -7.68
N VAL A 118 1.50 -11.23 -8.87
CA VAL A 118 0.52 -10.34 -9.49
C VAL A 118 0.49 -10.60 -11.00
N LEU A 119 -0.72 -10.66 -11.57
CA LEU A 119 -0.95 -10.68 -13.01
C LEU A 119 -1.55 -9.34 -13.44
N ILE A 120 -1.03 -8.75 -14.50
CA ILE A 120 -1.48 -7.46 -15.01
C ILE A 120 -2.56 -7.71 -16.08
N ARG A 121 -3.77 -7.17 -15.89
CA ARG A 121 -4.89 -7.33 -16.84
C ARG A 121 -4.51 -7.01 -18.29
N LYS A 122 -3.77 -5.91 -18.51
CA LYS A 122 -3.31 -5.52 -19.85
C LYS A 122 -2.48 -6.63 -20.52
N GLU A 123 -1.60 -7.28 -19.76
CA GLU A 123 -0.75 -8.36 -20.27
C GLU A 123 -1.56 -9.63 -20.52
N LEU A 124 -2.50 -9.97 -19.63
CA LEU A 124 -3.42 -11.09 -19.84
C LEU A 124 -4.23 -10.92 -21.13
N VAL A 125 -4.78 -9.72 -21.37
CA VAL A 125 -5.47 -9.37 -22.61
C VAL A 125 -4.54 -9.53 -23.83
N GLN A 126 -3.30 -9.05 -23.73
CA GLN A 126 -2.33 -9.15 -24.82
C GLN A 126 -1.91 -10.60 -25.12
N MET A 127 -1.90 -11.47 -24.10
CA MET A 127 -1.62 -12.90 -24.25
C MET A 127 -2.84 -13.73 -24.66
N GLY A 128 -4.04 -13.15 -24.67
CA GLY A 128 -5.29 -13.88 -24.84
C GLY A 128 -5.62 -14.82 -23.67
N GLU A 129 -5.08 -14.54 -22.48
CA GLU A 129 -5.32 -15.32 -21.26
C GLU A 129 -6.63 -14.91 -20.59
N PRO A 130 -7.33 -15.84 -19.92
CA PRO A 130 -8.52 -15.52 -19.16
C PRO A 130 -8.17 -14.54 -18.03
N TYR A 131 -9.03 -13.56 -17.83
CA TYR A 131 -8.92 -12.62 -16.73
C TYR A 131 -10.29 -12.37 -16.11
N TRP A 132 -10.28 -11.93 -14.86
CA TRP A 132 -11.49 -11.55 -14.15
C TRP A 132 -11.95 -10.16 -14.63
N ASP A 133 -13.10 -10.13 -15.30
CA ASP A 133 -13.73 -8.94 -15.89
C ASP A 133 -14.62 -8.18 -14.91
N TRP A 134 -14.64 -8.58 -13.63
CA TRP A 134 -15.39 -7.85 -12.62
C TRP A 134 -14.85 -6.43 -12.48
N GLU A 135 -15.79 -5.51 -12.56
CA GLU A 135 -15.61 -4.12 -12.23
C GLU A 135 -16.68 -3.75 -11.22
N ARG A 136 -16.29 -2.99 -10.18
CA ARG A 136 -17.27 -2.44 -9.27
C ARG A 136 -18.24 -1.57 -10.09
N PRO A 137 -19.56 -1.72 -9.91
CA PRO A 137 -20.53 -0.81 -10.51
C PRO A 137 -20.18 0.64 -10.18
N ALA A 138 -20.41 1.54 -11.13
CA ALA A 138 -20.22 2.97 -10.89
C ALA A 138 -20.95 3.38 -9.60
N SER A 139 -20.35 4.24 -8.78
CA SER A 139 -20.85 4.53 -7.43
C SER A 139 -22.32 4.95 -7.37
N TYR A 140 -22.81 5.67 -8.40
CA TYR A 140 -24.20 6.09 -8.52
C TYR A 140 -25.19 4.96 -8.88
N ARG A 141 -24.67 3.80 -9.34
CA ARG A 141 -25.44 2.59 -9.69
C ARG A 141 -25.27 1.46 -8.66
N LEU A 142 -24.49 1.68 -7.61
CA LEU A 142 -24.19 0.64 -6.62
C LEU A 142 -25.46 0.14 -5.92
N GLY A 143 -26.41 1.03 -5.62
CA GLY A 143 -27.68 0.66 -5.01
C GLY A 143 -28.59 -0.18 -5.92
N GLU A 144 -28.43 -0.10 -7.24
CA GLU A 144 -29.14 -0.92 -8.21
C GLU A 144 -28.47 -2.30 -8.34
N ALA A 145 -27.14 -2.32 -8.43
CA ALA A 145 -26.37 -3.54 -8.54
C ALA A 145 -26.54 -4.46 -7.32
N LEU A 146 -26.59 -3.91 -6.11
CA LEU A 146 -26.81 -4.68 -4.88
C LEU A 146 -28.21 -5.29 -4.78
N LYS A 147 -29.21 -4.74 -5.50
CA LYS A 147 -30.56 -5.30 -5.56
C LYS A 147 -30.69 -6.43 -6.58
N GLY A 148 -29.82 -6.44 -7.60
CA GLY A 148 -29.86 -7.42 -8.70
C GLY A 148 -29.42 -8.84 -8.32
N ASP A 149 -28.67 -9.01 -7.23
CA ASP A 149 -28.12 -10.31 -6.80
C ASP A 149 -29.00 -11.07 -5.79
N ALA A 150 -30.09 -10.47 -5.31
CA ALA A 150 -30.97 -11.11 -4.32
C ALA A 150 -31.83 -12.28 -4.86
N GLY A 151 -31.64 -12.68 -6.12
CA GLY A 151 -32.48 -13.67 -6.81
C GLY A 151 -31.74 -14.79 -7.54
N LYS A 152 -30.42 -14.93 -7.37
CA LYS A 152 -29.68 -16.08 -7.90
C LYS A 152 -29.18 -16.93 -6.75
N GLU A 153 -30.04 -17.82 -6.30
CA GLU A 153 -29.64 -18.98 -5.50
C GLU A 153 -28.72 -19.83 -6.40
N VAL A 154 -27.41 -19.66 -6.21
CA VAL A 154 -26.43 -20.53 -6.84
C VAL A 154 -26.50 -21.85 -6.09
N ASP A 155 -27.04 -22.88 -6.75
CA ASP A 155 -26.94 -24.27 -6.29
C ASP A 155 -25.47 -24.60 -6.04
N MET A 156 -25.03 -24.44 -4.79
CA MET A 156 -23.76 -24.99 -4.34
C MET A 156 -23.96 -26.49 -4.22
N LEU A 157 -23.45 -27.23 -5.22
CA LEU A 157 -23.32 -28.68 -5.09
C LEU A 157 -22.56 -29.00 -3.79
N PRO A 158 -23.02 -29.96 -2.98
CA PRO A 158 -22.38 -30.28 -1.73
C PRO A 158 -20.96 -30.81 -1.99
N VAL A 159 -20.00 -30.18 -1.34
CA VAL A 159 -18.62 -30.64 -1.27
C VAL A 159 -18.58 -31.90 -0.41
N GLY A 160 -18.18 -33.01 -1.03
CA GLY A 160 -17.61 -34.16 -0.34
C GLY A 160 -18.36 -35.47 -0.51
N GLU A 161 -17.95 -36.26 -1.49
CA GLU A 161 -17.79 -37.71 -1.30
C GLU A 161 -16.50 -38.14 -2.02
N GLU A 162 -15.53 -38.66 -1.26
CA GLU A 162 -14.36 -39.34 -1.79
C GLU A 162 -14.79 -40.64 -2.49
N PRO A 163 -14.27 -40.97 -3.68
CA PRO A 163 -14.52 -42.29 -4.25
C PRO A 163 -13.60 -43.31 -3.56
N ASN A 164 -14.19 -44.08 -2.64
CA ASN A 164 -13.65 -45.36 -2.18
C ASN A 164 -13.89 -46.46 -3.24
N GLY A 165 -12.81 -47.19 -3.57
CA GLY A 165 -12.81 -48.52 -4.21
C GLY A 165 -12.91 -48.51 -5.74
N VAL A 166 -12.15 -49.30 -6.50
CA VAL A 166 -11.47 -50.60 -6.27
C VAL A 166 -10.15 -50.64 -7.04
#